data_AF-Q0DK16-F1
#
_entry.id   AF-Q0DK16-F1
#
_cell.length_a   1.000
_cell.length_b   1.000
_cell.length_c   1.000
_cell.angle_alpha   90.00
_cell.angle_beta   90.00
_cell.angle_gamma   90.00
#
_symmetry.space_group_name_H-M   'P 1'
#
loop_
_entity.id
_entity.type
_entity.pdbx_description
1 polymer ?
#
loop_
_entity_poly.entity_id
_entity_poly.type
_entity_poly.pdbx_seq_one_letter_code
_entity_poly.pdbx_strand_id
1 'polypeptide(L)'
;MAGGEHGVNGQHEETRAMEEGSRDHQARCENSEQDGGSKSSSNNHPMFSVQFAQKVIAEILGTFFLIFAGCAAVAVNKRTGGTVTFPGICITWGLAVMVMVYSVGHISGAHLNPAVTLAFATCGRFPWRRVPAYAAAQVAGSAAASAALRALFGGAPEHFFGTAPAGSDVQSLAMEFIITFYLMFVVSGVATDNRAIGELAGLAVGATVLVNVLFAGPISGASMNPARTIGPAIILGRYTGIWVYIAGPVFGAVAGAWAYNLIRFTDKPLREITMTASFIRSTRRN
;
A
#
# COMPACT_ATOMS: atom_id res chain seq x y z
N MET A 1 30.83 33.99 -49.59
CA MET A 1 30.21 35.20 -50.17
C MET A 1 28.95 35.49 -49.37
N ALA A 2 28.84 36.74 -48.85
CA ALA A 2 27.76 37.35 -48.05
C ALA A 2 27.37 36.58 -46.75
N GLY A 3 27.61 37.06 -45.53
CA GLY A 3 27.40 38.39 -44.92
C GLY A 3 26.37 38.20 -43.80
N GLY A 4 26.38 38.81 -42.61
CA GLY A 4 27.21 39.78 -41.91
C GLY A 4 26.74 39.82 -40.44
N GLU A 5 27.54 40.40 -39.56
CA GLU A 5 27.35 40.46 -38.10
C GLU A 5 26.44 41.62 -37.64
N HIS A 6 25.60 41.38 -36.63
CA HIS A 6 25.01 42.32 -35.64
C HIS A 6 24.47 41.41 -34.50
N GLY A 7 24.53 41.68 -33.20
CA GLY A 7 24.95 42.82 -32.38
C GLY A 7 24.39 42.60 -30.96
N VAL A 8 25.30 42.44 -29.98
CA VAL A 8 25.31 42.89 -28.56
C VAL A 8 24.03 42.87 -27.68
N ASN A 9 24.23 42.27 -26.49
CA ASN A 9 23.65 42.46 -25.14
C ASN A 9 22.22 42.02 -24.78
N GLY A 10 22.17 41.19 -23.74
CA GLY A 10 21.06 41.15 -22.78
C GLY A 10 21.07 39.88 -21.93
N GLN A 11 21.22 40.05 -20.61
CA GLN A 11 20.82 39.12 -19.53
C GLN A 11 21.86 38.08 -19.05
N HIS A 12 22.76 38.61 -18.20
CA HIS A 12 23.26 37.94 -17.00
C HIS A 12 22.15 37.89 -15.92
N GLU A 13 22.32 37.01 -14.93
CA GLU A 13 21.58 36.88 -13.66
C GLU A 13 20.32 35.99 -13.65
N GLU A 14 20.53 34.68 -13.50
CA GLU A 14 19.71 33.81 -12.61
C GLU A 14 20.40 32.45 -12.45
N THR A 15 21.58 32.46 -11.82
CA THR A 15 22.25 31.24 -11.35
C THR A 15 23.09 31.64 -10.14
N ARG A 16 22.81 31.02 -8.98
CA ARG A 16 23.46 31.20 -7.65
C ARG A 16 22.76 32.19 -6.70
N ALA A 17 21.69 31.73 -6.04
CA ALA A 17 21.20 32.30 -4.79
C ALA A 17 20.39 31.25 -4.02
N MET A 18 21.05 30.30 -3.36
CA MET A 18 20.39 29.43 -2.35
C MET A 18 21.36 28.70 -1.39
N GLU A 19 22.61 29.12 -1.30
CA GLU A 19 23.57 28.73 -0.26
C GLU A 19 24.13 30.01 0.38
N GLU A 20 24.34 29.98 1.70
CA GLU A 20 24.82 31.09 2.57
C GLU A 20 23.72 31.95 3.23
N GLY A 21 23.25 31.49 4.40
CA GLY A 21 22.34 32.28 5.23
C GLY A 21 21.92 31.62 6.55
N SER A 22 22.82 30.93 7.26
CA SER A 22 22.54 30.53 8.66
C SER A 22 23.80 30.06 9.39
N ARG A 23 24.78 30.95 9.52
CA ARG A 23 25.82 30.88 10.55
C ARG A 23 25.96 32.30 11.09
N ASP A 24 26.15 32.42 12.39
CA ASP A 24 26.36 33.67 13.15
C ASP A 24 25.10 34.39 13.67
N HIS A 25 24.49 33.80 14.70
CA HIS A 25 24.01 34.59 15.84
C HIS A 25 24.45 33.95 17.16
N GLN A 26 25.69 34.27 17.51
CA GLN A 26 26.04 34.96 18.76
C GLN A 26 25.58 34.34 20.08
N ALA A 27 26.58 33.75 20.74
CA ALA A 27 26.62 33.46 22.15
C ALA A 27 26.28 34.67 23.05
N ARG A 28 25.82 34.34 24.28
CA ARG A 28 26.00 35.04 25.56
C ARG A 28 24.72 35.60 26.19
N CYS A 29 24.32 34.95 27.31
CA CYS A 29 23.73 35.47 28.56
C CYS A 29 23.23 34.23 29.34
N GLU A 30 24.08 33.58 30.16
CA GLU A 30 24.24 33.80 31.61
C GLU A 30 23.05 33.35 32.47
N ASN A 31 23.26 32.19 33.11
CA ASN A 31 22.77 31.66 34.39
C ASN A 31 21.65 32.39 35.14
N SER A 32 20.59 31.64 35.46
CA SER A 32 19.86 31.76 36.73
C SER A 32 19.24 30.40 37.09
N GLU A 33 19.54 29.96 38.30
CA GLU A 33 19.25 28.66 38.89
C GLU A 33 17.78 28.44 39.26
N GLN A 34 17.43 27.14 39.35
CA GLN A 34 16.47 26.53 40.28
C GLN A 34 15.06 27.13 40.38
N ASP A 35 14.09 26.43 39.79
CA ASP A 35 12.88 26.11 40.54
C ASP A 35 12.31 24.74 40.13
N GLY A 36 11.92 23.98 41.15
CA GLY A 36 11.39 22.62 41.03
C GLY A 36 9.94 22.62 40.59
N GLY A 37 9.52 21.54 39.93
CA GLY A 37 8.11 21.36 39.59
C GLY A 37 7.87 20.23 38.62
N SER A 38 7.68 19.02 39.15
CA SER A 38 7.15 17.85 38.45
C SER A 38 5.98 18.20 37.52
N LYS A 39 6.20 18.15 36.20
CA LYS A 39 5.13 18.11 35.21
C LYS A 39 5.14 16.74 34.53
N SER A 40 4.43 15.80 35.15
CA SER A 40 3.89 14.61 34.49
C SER A 40 2.94 15.04 33.37
N SER A 41 3.48 15.26 32.18
CA SER A 41 2.69 15.60 30.99
C SER A 41 2.20 14.30 30.34
N SER A 42 1.06 13.81 30.85
CA SER A 42 0.27 12.76 30.21
C SER A 42 -0.36 13.34 28.93
N ASN A 43 0.38 13.33 27.83
CA ASN A 43 -0.13 13.67 26.50
C ASN A 43 -1.13 12.61 26.03
N ASN A 44 -2.39 12.76 26.45
CA ASN A 44 -3.54 12.12 25.83
C ASN A 44 -3.73 12.70 24.42
N HIS A 45 -2.92 12.23 23.45
CA HIS A 45 -3.28 12.42 22.04
C HIS A 45 -4.61 11.70 21.80
N PRO A 46 -5.68 12.39 21.35
CA PRO A 46 -6.94 11.74 21.06
C PRO A 46 -6.66 10.63 20.04
N MET A 47 -7.12 9.41 20.36
CA MET A 47 -6.93 8.22 19.52
C MET A 47 -7.46 8.42 18.09
N PHE A 48 -8.34 9.41 17.91
CA PHE A 48 -8.87 9.90 16.65
C PHE A 48 -8.32 11.30 16.35
N SER A 49 -7.32 11.37 15.48
CA SER A 49 -6.97 12.63 14.81
C SER A 49 -7.75 12.75 13.51
N VAL A 50 -8.05 13.99 13.08
CA VAL A 50 -8.67 14.27 11.76
C VAL A 50 -7.87 13.60 10.64
N GLN A 51 -6.55 13.65 10.73
CA GLN A 51 -5.65 12.98 9.78
C GLN A 51 -5.87 11.47 9.74
N PHE A 52 -6.08 10.81 10.88
CA PHE A 52 -6.34 9.37 10.90
C PHE A 52 -7.71 9.04 10.29
N ALA A 53 -8.74 9.84 10.56
CA ALA A 53 -10.05 9.68 9.94
C ALA A 53 -9.97 9.82 8.41
N GLN A 54 -9.22 10.80 7.90
CA GLN A 54 -8.98 10.97 6.45
C GLN A 54 -8.33 9.72 5.84
N LYS A 55 -7.35 9.12 6.53
CA LYS A 55 -6.70 7.87 6.08
C LYS A 55 -7.67 6.70 6.02
N VAL A 56 -8.53 6.55 7.02
CA VAL A 56 -9.57 5.51 7.06
C VAL A 56 -10.56 5.69 5.91
N ILE A 57 -11.03 6.92 5.65
CA ILE A 57 -11.93 7.22 4.52
C ILE A 57 -11.26 6.92 3.18
N ALA A 58 -9.99 7.30 3.02
CA ALA A 58 -9.21 6.99 1.83
C ALA A 58 -9.07 5.48 1.58
N GLU A 59 -8.88 4.67 2.63
CA GLU A 59 -8.89 3.20 2.52
C GLU A 59 -10.26 2.63 2.14
N ILE A 60 -11.36 3.20 2.66
CA ILE A 60 -12.72 2.79 2.27
C ILE A 60 -12.95 3.08 0.78
N LEU A 61 -12.71 4.32 0.35
CA LEU A 61 -12.96 4.75 -1.03
C LEU A 61 -12.02 4.06 -2.03
N GLY A 62 -10.73 3.99 -1.70
CA GLY A 62 -9.75 3.30 -2.54
C GLY A 62 -10.09 1.82 -2.71
N THR A 63 -10.49 1.15 -1.64
CA THR A 63 -10.90 -0.26 -1.72
C THR A 63 -12.23 -0.41 -2.47
N PHE A 64 -13.19 0.51 -2.27
CA PHE A 64 -14.44 0.51 -3.03
C PHE A 64 -14.18 0.55 -4.53
N PHE A 65 -13.43 1.54 -5.03
CA PHE A 65 -13.21 1.69 -6.47
C PHE A 65 -12.35 0.58 -7.06
N LEU A 66 -11.34 0.10 -6.32
CA LEU A 66 -10.55 -1.06 -6.71
C LEU A 66 -11.43 -2.30 -6.92
N ILE A 67 -12.24 -2.64 -5.92
CA ILE A 67 -13.10 -3.84 -5.96
C ILE A 67 -14.22 -3.66 -6.98
N PHE A 68 -14.82 -2.47 -7.04
CA PHE A 68 -15.87 -2.16 -8.02
C PHE A 68 -15.35 -2.38 -9.45
N ALA A 69 -14.22 -1.78 -9.82
CA ALA A 69 -13.67 -1.90 -11.16
C ALA A 69 -13.29 -3.35 -11.52
N GLY A 70 -12.53 -4.02 -10.66
CA GLY A 70 -12.08 -5.39 -10.91
C GLY A 70 -13.22 -6.41 -10.97
N CYS A 71 -14.16 -6.35 -10.02
CA CYS A 71 -15.32 -7.24 -10.02
C CYS A 71 -16.34 -6.87 -11.11
N ALA A 72 -16.50 -5.59 -11.47
CA ALA A 72 -17.32 -5.18 -12.61
C ALA A 72 -16.78 -5.79 -13.92
N ALA A 73 -15.47 -5.76 -14.15
CA ALA A 73 -14.88 -6.37 -15.34
C ALA A 73 -15.22 -7.86 -15.45
N VAL A 74 -15.16 -8.60 -14.33
CA VAL A 74 -15.57 -10.02 -14.28
C VAL A 74 -17.08 -10.18 -14.54
N ALA A 75 -17.92 -9.37 -13.89
CA ALA A 75 -19.37 -9.45 -14.00
C ALA A 75 -19.85 -9.13 -15.43
N VAL A 76 -19.33 -8.05 -16.03
CA VAL A 76 -19.62 -7.64 -17.41
C VAL A 76 -19.15 -8.71 -18.38
N ASN A 77 -17.92 -9.20 -18.23
CA ASN A 77 -17.40 -10.26 -19.12
C ASN A 77 -18.30 -11.49 -19.15
N LYS A 78 -18.81 -11.92 -17.99
CA LYS A 78 -19.70 -13.08 -17.90
C LYS A 78 -21.07 -12.81 -18.54
N ARG A 79 -21.60 -11.60 -18.39
CA ARG A 79 -22.92 -11.21 -18.94
C ARG A 79 -22.92 -11.04 -20.44
N THR A 80 -21.84 -10.51 -21.00
CA THR A 80 -21.77 -10.16 -22.42
C THR A 80 -21.13 -11.28 -23.25
N GLY A 81 -20.98 -12.48 -22.70
CA GLY A 81 -20.40 -13.62 -23.42
C GLY A 81 -18.91 -13.45 -23.75
N GLY A 82 -18.15 -12.72 -22.93
CA GLY A 82 -16.69 -12.63 -23.05
C GLY A 82 -16.14 -11.34 -23.66
N THR A 83 -16.96 -10.29 -23.83
CA THR A 83 -16.53 -9.03 -24.51
C THR A 83 -15.30 -8.37 -23.87
N VAL A 84 -15.17 -8.41 -22.55
CA VAL A 84 -14.01 -7.80 -21.86
C VAL A 84 -12.74 -8.64 -22.11
N THR A 85 -12.89 -9.95 -22.30
CA THR A 85 -11.84 -10.97 -22.38
C THR A 85 -11.06 -11.15 -21.07
N PHE A 86 -10.37 -12.27 -20.93
CA PHE A 86 -9.53 -12.51 -19.76
C PHE A 86 -8.36 -11.51 -19.63
N PRO A 87 -7.61 -11.17 -20.70
CA PRO A 87 -6.62 -10.09 -20.66
C PRO A 87 -7.19 -8.74 -20.24
N GLY A 88 -8.40 -8.38 -20.70
CA GLY A 88 -9.06 -7.13 -20.30
C GLY A 88 -9.43 -7.09 -18.81
N ILE A 89 -9.81 -8.22 -18.22
CA ILE A 89 -10.00 -8.35 -16.76
C ILE A 89 -8.66 -8.11 -16.04
N CYS A 90 -7.57 -8.73 -16.51
CA CYS A 90 -6.24 -8.58 -15.90
C CYS A 90 -5.77 -7.12 -15.93
N ILE A 91 -5.91 -6.46 -17.08
CA ILE A 91 -5.59 -5.04 -17.27
C ILE A 91 -6.40 -4.18 -16.32
N THR A 92 -7.71 -4.45 -16.18
CA THR A 92 -8.58 -3.67 -15.29
C THR A 92 -8.14 -3.78 -13.84
N TRP A 93 -7.81 -4.98 -13.35
CA TRP A 93 -7.30 -5.14 -11.99
C TRP A 93 -6.00 -4.36 -11.77
N GLY A 94 -5.02 -4.49 -12.67
CA GLY A 94 -3.76 -3.77 -12.54
C GLY A 94 -3.89 -2.25 -12.62
N LEU A 95 -4.66 -1.74 -13.59
CA LEU A 95 -4.91 -0.32 -13.75
C LEU A 95 -5.71 0.25 -12.57
N ALA A 96 -6.72 -0.45 -12.05
CA ALA A 96 -7.47 -0.01 -10.89
C ALA A 96 -6.57 0.16 -9.66
N VAL A 97 -5.64 -0.78 -9.42
CA VAL A 97 -4.63 -0.66 -8.37
C VAL A 97 -3.72 0.54 -8.62
N MET A 98 -3.16 0.66 -9.82
CA MET A 98 -2.28 1.78 -10.19
C MET A 98 -2.95 3.14 -9.93
N VAL A 99 -4.18 3.31 -10.42
CA VAL A 99 -4.95 4.55 -10.25
C VAL A 99 -5.18 4.83 -8.78
N MET A 100 -5.64 3.85 -7.98
CA MET A 100 -5.88 4.07 -6.55
C MET A 100 -4.60 4.34 -5.75
N VAL A 101 -3.48 3.69 -6.07
CA VAL A 101 -2.19 3.99 -5.44
C VAL A 101 -1.77 5.43 -5.72
N TYR A 102 -1.91 5.91 -6.96
CA TYR A 102 -1.59 7.31 -7.26
C TYR A 102 -2.59 8.31 -6.65
N SER A 103 -3.88 7.96 -6.63
CA SER A 103 -4.94 8.87 -6.14
C SER A 103 -4.97 8.99 -4.62
N VAL A 104 -4.78 7.92 -3.86
CA VAL A 104 -4.92 7.94 -2.39
C VAL A 104 -3.67 7.49 -1.63
N GLY A 105 -2.61 7.07 -2.32
CA GLY A 105 -1.36 6.63 -1.70
C GLY A 105 -0.69 7.70 -0.84
N HIS A 106 -0.68 8.95 -1.30
CA HIS A 106 -0.15 10.08 -0.55
C HIS A 106 -1.02 10.47 0.68
N ILE A 107 -2.25 9.96 0.77
CA ILE A 107 -3.18 10.20 1.89
C ILE A 107 -3.03 9.07 2.93
N SER A 108 -3.35 7.82 2.56
CA SER A 108 -3.40 6.68 3.49
C SER A 108 -2.21 5.73 3.42
N GLY A 109 -1.40 5.81 2.37
CA GLY A 109 -0.47 4.76 1.96
C GLY A 109 -1.07 3.78 0.94
N ALA A 110 -2.36 3.89 0.62
CA ALA A 110 -3.10 3.01 -0.29
C ALA A 110 -2.81 1.52 -0.05
N HIS A 111 -3.02 1.05 1.18
CA HIS A 111 -2.84 -0.37 1.47
C HIS A 111 -3.89 -1.19 0.73
N LEU A 112 -5.16 -0.76 0.81
CA LEU A 112 -6.33 -1.29 0.11
C LEU A 112 -6.52 -2.81 0.26
N ASN A 113 -5.83 -3.41 1.24
CA ASN A 113 -5.61 -4.84 1.40
C ASN A 113 -5.20 -5.15 2.85
N PRO A 114 -5.98 -5.99 3.57
CA PRO A 114 -5.66 -6.37 4.95
C PRO A 114 -4.32 -7.10 5.08
N ALA A 115 -3.93 -7.91 4.08
CA ALA A 115 -2.66 -8.64 4.08
C ALA A 115 -1.45 -7.69 3.97
N VAL A 116 -1.54 -6.67 3.10
CA VAL A 116 -0.50 -5.63 2.97
C VAL A 116 -0.39 -4.81 4.27
N THR A 117 -1.54 -4.44 4.84
CA THR A 117 -1.59 -3.68 6.10
C THR A 117 -0.91 -4.46 7.23
N LEU A 118 -1.22 -5.74 7.33
CA LEU A 118 -0.62 -6.63 8.33
C LEU A 118 0.89 -6.79 8.09
N ALA A 119 1.30 -7.04 6.85
CA ALA A 119 2.71 -7.19 6.48
C ALA A 119 3.54 -5.96 6.87
N PHE A 120 3.07 -4.75 6.53
CA PHE A 120 3.74 -3.52 6.96
C PHE A 120 3.82 -3.37 8.49
N ALA A 121 2.79 -3.81 9.22
CA ALA A 121 2.83 -3.81 10.69
C ALA A 121 3.87 -4.79 11.25
N THR A 122 4.01 -5.98 10.66
CA THR A 122 5.03 -6.96 11.07
C THR A 122 6.46 -6.44 10.87
N CYS A 123 6.68 -5.61 9.85
CA CYS A 123 7.98 -5.01 9.57
C CYS A 123 8.21 -3.67 10.29
N GLY A 124 7.34 -3.28 11.23
CA GLY A 124 7.46 -2.02 11.97
C GLY A 124 7.21 -0.75 11.15
N ARG A 125 6.64 -0.88 9.94
CA ARG A 125 6.34 0.24 9.03
C ARG A 125 4.92 0.79 9.20
N PHE A 126 4.07 0.09 9.96
CA PHE A 126 2.72 0.55 10.27
C PHE A 126 2.36 0.22 11.73
N PRO A 127 1.76 1.16 12.49
CA PRO A 127 1.47 0.93 13.90
C PRO A 127 0.34 -0.10 14.07
N TRP A 128 0.61 -1.15 14.85
CA TRP A 128 -0.34 -2.23 15.15
C TRP A 128 -1.73 -1.75 15.60
N ARG A 129 -1.79 -0.64 16.36
CA ARG A 129 -3.05 -0.04 16.83
C ARG A 129 -3.98 0.43 15.70
N ARG A 130 -3.45 0.72 14.51
CA ARG A 130 -4.22 1.19 13.35
C ARG A 130 -4.66 0.05 12.41
N VAL A 131 -4.07 -1.14 12.54
CA VAL A 131 -4.33 -2.30 11.67
C VAL A 131 -5.82 -2.67 11.64
N PRO A 132 -6.53 -2.80 12.79
CA PRO A 132 -7.95 -3.18 12.77
C PRO A 132 -8.82 -2.16 12.03
N ALA A 133 -8.54 -0.86 12.18
CA ALA A 133 -9.31 0.19 11.52
C ALA A 133 -9.11 0.19 9.99
N TYR A 134 -7.88 0.00 9.52
CA TYR A 134 -7.59 -0.15 8.08
C TYR A 134 -8.24 -1.41 7.51
N ALA A 135 -8.10 -2.55 8.18
CA ALA A 135 -8.71 -3.80 7.74
C ALA A 135 -10.25 -3.70 7.67
N ALA A 136 -10.88 -3.10 8.68
CA ALA A 136 -12.33 -2.86 8.69
C ALA A 136 -12.77 -1.91 7.57
N ALA A 137 -12.02 -0.82 7.35
CA ALA A 137 -12.26 0.12 6.25
C ALA A 137 -12.21 -0.56 4.88
N GLN A 138 -11.19 -1.39 4.65
CA GLN A 138 -11.01 -2.13 3.39
C GLN A 138 -12.17 -3.12 3.17
N VAL A 139 -12.53 -3.89 4.19
CA VAL A 139 -13.67 -4.83 4.11
C VAL A 139 -14.99 -4.07 3.88
N ALA A 140 -15.20 -2.93 4.54
CA ALA A 140 -16.39 -2.10 4.34
C ALA A 140 -16.49 -1.53 2.91
N GLY A 141 -15.39 -0.99 2.38
CA GLY A 141 -15.32 -0.51 0.99
C GLY A 141 -15.59 -1.63 -0.02
N SER A 142 -15.00 -2.80 0.20
CA SER A 142 -15.21 -4.00 -0.63
C SER A 142 -16.66 -4.49 -0.60
N ALA A 143 -17.29 -4.54 0.59
CA ALA A 143 -18.69 -4.92 0.73
C ALA A 143 -19.62 -3.91 0.06
N ALA A 144 -19.36 -2.60 0.20
CA ALA A 144 -20.13 -1.56 -0.46
C ALA A 144 -20.02 -1.64 -2.00
N ALA A 145 -18.82 -1.87 -2.54
CA ALA A 145 -18.62 -2.09 -3.97
C ALA A 145 -19.38 -3.32 -4.47
N SER A 146 -19.30 -4.42 -3.72
CA SER A 146 -20.00 -5.65 -4.04
C SER A 146 -21.53 -5.49 -4.00
N ALA A 147 -22.06 -4.71 -3.04
CA ALA A 147 -23.48 -4.38 -2.95
C ALA A 147 -23.93 -3.54 -4.14
N ALA A 148 -23.15 -2.53 -4.54
CA ALA A 148 -23.42 -1.72 -5.72
C ALA A 148 -23.44 -2.59 -7.00
N LEU A 149 -22.47 -3.51 -7.16
CA LEU A 149 -22.46 -4.45 -8.29
C LEU A 149 -23.66 -5.40 -8.26
N ARG A 150 -24.04 -5.93 -7.10
CA ARG A 150 -25.24 -6.75 -6.96
C ARG A 150 -26.51 -5.97 -7.30
N ALA A 151 -26.59 -4.68 -7.02
CA ALA A 151 -27.72 -3.85 -7.40
C ALA A 151 -27.76 -3.57 -8.92
N LEU A 152 -26.60 -3.29 -9.53
CA LEU A 152 -26.49 -2.98 -10.96
C LEU A 152 -26.72 -4.20 -11.87
N PHE A 153 -26.18 -5.35 -11.45
CA PHE A 153 -26.16 -6.55 -12.25
C PHE A 153 -27.16 -7.59 -11.72
N GLY A 154 -27.43 -7.63 -10.43
CA GLY A 154 -28.15 -8.74 -9.79
C GLY A 154 -27.18 -9.73 -9.16
N GLY A 155 -27.71 -10.80 -8.58
CA GLY A 155 -26.95 -11.79 -7.80
C GLY A 155 -26.96 -13.20 -8.38
N ALA A 156 -27.17 -13.34 -9.69
CA ALA A 156 -27.32 -14.64 -10.31
C ALA A 156 -26.01 -15.46 -10.23
N PRO A 157 -26.03 -16.75 -9.82
CA PRO A 157 -24.82 -17.53 -9.55
C PRO A 157 -23.82 -17.62 -10.70
N GLU A 158 -24.30 -17.64 -11.94
CA GLU A 158 -23.49 -17.69 -13.16
C GLU A 158 -22.62 -16.43 -13.34
N HIS A 159 -23.06 -15.29 -12.80
CA HIS A 159 -22.37 -14.00 -12.85
C HIS A 159 -21.49 -13.72 -11.63
N PHE A 160 -21.14 -14.75 -10.85
CA PHE A 160 -20.31 -14.60 -9.65
C PHE A 160 -18.97 -13.90 -9.95
N PHE A 161 -18.69 -12.78 -9.27
CA PHE A 161 -17.48 -11.97 -9.43
C PHE A 161 -16.51 -12.03 -8.24
N GLY A 162 -16.83 -12.81 -7.20
CA GLY A 162 -15.96 -13.07 -6.06
C GLY A 162 -14.81 -14.04 -6.40
N THR A 163 -14.13 -14.55 -5.37
CA THR A 163 -13.11 -15.60 -5.52
C THR A 163 -13.63 -16.95 -5.07
N ALA A 164 -13.24 -18.01 -5.77
CA ALA A 164 -13.43 -19.39 -5.38
C ALA A 164 -12.33 -20.27 -6.02
N PRO A 165 -11.89 -21.35 -5.35
CA PRO A 165 -10.89 -22.25 -5.92
C PRO A 165 -11.38 -22.86 -7.23
N ALA A 166 -10.56 -22.89 -8.28
CA ALA A 166 -10.89 -23.63 -9.51
C ALA A 166 -10.60 -25.13 -9.35
N GLY A 167 -9.64 -25.47 -8.48
CA GLY A 167 -9.25 -26.83 -8.13
C GLY A 167 -9.28 -27.06 -6.62
N SER A 168 -8.26 -27.72 -6.09
CA SER A 168 -8.17 -27.98 -4.65
C SER A 168 -7.85 -26.71 -3.84
N ASP A 169 -8.30 -26.70 -2.58
CA ASP A 169 -7.95 -25.64 -1.62
C ASP A 169 -6.44 -25.52 -1.44
N VAL A 170 -5.70 -26.64 -1.44
CA VAL A 170 -4.22 -26.65 -1.29
C VAL A 170 -3.54 -25.99 -2.48
N GLN A 171 -3.97 -26.29 -3.71
CA GLN A 171 -3.44 -25.65 -4.92
C GLN A 171 -3.71 -24.15 -4.90
N SER A 172 -4.91 -23.75 -4.52
CA SER A 172 -5.27 -22.33 -4.42
C SER A 172 -4.50 -21.63 -3.30
N LEU A 173 -4.26 -22.30 -2.17
CA LEU A 173 -3.45 -21.77 -1.07
C LEU A 173 -2.00 -21.52 -1.48
N ALA A 174 -1.38 -22.49 -2.14
CA ALA A 174 -0.02 -22.35 -2.65
C ALA A 174 0.07 -21.20 -3.67
N MET A 175 -0.90 -21.12 -4.59
CA MET A 175 -0.96 -20.05 -5.57
C MET A 175 -1.12 -18.68 -4.90
N GLU A 176 -2.11 -18.51 -4.03
CA GLU A 176 -2.36 -17.26 -3.29
C GLU A 176 -1.17 -16.83 -2.43
N PHE A 177 -0.45 -17.77 -1.80
CA PHE A 177 0.79 -17.48 -1.09
C PHE A 177 1.85 -16.88 -2.04
N ILE A 178 2.11 -17.54 -3.17
CA ILE A 178 3.16 -17.13 -4.13
C ILE A 178 2.86 -15.76 -4.74
N ILE A 179 1.64 -15.55 -5.23
CA ILE A 179 1.30 -14.28 -5.89
C ILE A 179 1.25 -13.12 -4.89
N THR A 180 0.81 -13.37 -3.66
CA THR A 180 0.80 -12.31 -2.64
C THR A 180 2.20 -12.02 -2.10
N PHE A 181 3.06 -13.03 -2.01
CA PHE A 181 4.50 -12.84 -1.79
C PHE A 181 5.10 -11.94 -2.86
N TYR A 182 4.85 -12.23 -4.14
CA TYR A 182 5.39 -11.44 -5.24
C TYR A 182 4.87 -9.99 -5.19
N LEU A 183 3.56 -9.81 -4.99
CA LEU A 183 2.97 -8.49 -4.81
C LEU A 183 3.64 -7.72 -3.66
N MET A 184 3.73 -8.32 -2.47
CA MET A 184 4.25 -7.61 -1.30
C MET A 184 5.76 -7.39 -1.36
N PHE A 185 6.50 -8.27 -2.03
CA PHE A 185 7.91 -8.07 -2.31
C PHE A 185 8.13 -6.82 -3.18
N VAL A 186 7.35 -6.67 -4.27
CA VAL A 186 7.41 -5.47 -5.12
C VAL A 186 6.96 -4.22 -4.35
N VAL A 187 5.83 -4.28 -3.63
CA VAL A 187 5.34 -3.18 -2.78
C VAL A 187 6.42 -2.74 -1.79
N SER A 188 7.10 -3.69 -1.13
CA SER A 188 8.16 -3.38 -0.18
C SER A 188 9.34 -2.67 -0.85
N GLY A 189 9.68 -3.05 -2.08
CA GLY A 189 10.73 -2.37 -2.82
C GLY A 189 10.39 -0.95 -3.22
N VAL A 190 9.24 -0.75 -3.86
CA VAL A 190 8.89 0.57 -4.40
C VAL A 190 8.35 1.55 -3.37
N ALA A 191 7.73 1.06 -2.29
CA ALA A 191 7.10 1.92 -1.29
C ALA A 191 7.98 2.18 -0.06
N THR A 192 9.05 1.40 0.15
CA THR A 192 9.82 1.50 1.38
C THR A 192 11.30 1.77 1.18
N ASP A 193 11.85 1.47 0.00
CA ASP A 193 13.26 1.68 -0.32
C ASP A 193 13.49 3.06 -0.93
N ASN A 194 14.21 3.94 -0.23
CA ASN A 194 14.49 5.30 -0.69
C ASN A 194 15.35 5.33 -1.96
N ARG A 195 15.95 4.19 -2.34
CA ARG A 195 16.70 4.02 -3.59
C ARG A 195 15.78 3.78 -4.79
N ALA A 196 14.53 3.41 -4.56
CA ALA A 196 13.55 3.25 -5.62
C ALA A 196 12.97 4.61 -6.04
N ILE A 197 12.57 4.70 -7.31
CA ILE A 197 11.85 5.87 -7.84
C ILE A 197 10.41 5.79 -7.32
N GLY A 198 10.14 6.42 -6.18
CA GLY A 198 8.84 6.34 -5.50
C GLY A 198 7.65 6.79 -6.37
N GLU A 199 7.89 7.68 -7.33
CA GLU A 199 6.88 8.13 -8.30
C GLU A 199 6.36 7.00 -9.21
N LEU A 200 7.12 5.90 -9.38
CA LEU A 200 6.72 4.74 -10.17
C LEU A 200 6.03 3.65 -9.34
N ALA A 201 5.81 3.88 -8.03
CA ALA A 201 5.24 2.86 -7.14
C ALA A 201 3.86 2.37 -7.61
N GLY A 202 2.97 3.28 -8.02
CA GLY A 202 1.65 2.90 -8.53
C GLY A 202 1.72 2.01 -9.76
N LEU A 203 2.59 2.34 -10.72
CA LEU A 203 2.80 1.56 -11.93
C LEU A 203 3.34 0.16 -11.60
N ALA A 204 4.37 0.08 -10.76
CA ALA A 204 4.98 -1.20 -10.39
C ALA A 204 4.00 -2.12 -9.65
N VAL A 205 3.25 -1.59 -8.69
CA VAL A 205 2.26 -2.37 -7.92
C VAL A 205 1.12 -2.80 -8.82
N GLY A 206 0.58 -1.91 -9.65
CA GLY A 206 -0.48 -2.24 -10.61
C GLY A 206 -0.06 -3.27 -11.66
N ALA A 207 1.12 -3.13 -12.24
CA ALA A 207 1.69 -4.09 -13.18
C ALA A 207 1.87 -5.47 -12.53
N THR A 208 2.32 -5.53 -11.28
CA THR A 208 2.47 -6.80 -10.54
C THR A 208 1.12 -7.49 -10.35
N VAL A 209 0.07 -6.74 -9.99
CA VAL A 209 -1.29 -7.29 -9.88
C VAL A 209 -1.77 -7.82 -11.23
N LEU A 210 -1.59 -7.07 -12.32
CA LEU A 210 -1.95 -7.52 -13.67
C LEU A 210 -1.28 -8.86 -14.01
N VAL A 211 0.04 -8.92 -13.84
CA VAL A 211 0.84 -10.12 -14.13
C VAL A 211 0.37 -11.31 -13.30
N ASN A 212 0.16 -11.11 -12.00
CA ASN A 212 -0.34 -12.16 -11.11
C ASN A 212 -1.71 -12.68 -11.54
N VAL A 213 -2.66 -11.79 -11.86
CA VAL A 213 -4.00 -12.19 -12.31
C VAL A 213 -3.90 -12.97 -13.62
N LEU A 214 -2.99 -12.60 -14.52
CA LEU A 214 -2.83 -13.24 -15.83
C LEU A 214 -2.53 -14.74 -15.75
N PHE A 215 -1.66 -15.18 -14.84
CA PHE A 215 -1.34 -16.60 -14.71
C PHE A 215 -2.09 -17.31 -13.57
N ALA A 216 -2.40 -16.62 -12.47
CA ALA A 216 -3.01 -17.24 -11.29
C ALA A 216 -4.55 -17.16 -11.27
N GLY A 217 -5.13 -16.25 -12.06
CA GLY A 217 -6.57 -16.04 -12.16
C GLY A 217 -7.35 -17.32 -12.47
N PRO A 218 -6.97 -18.12 -13.49
CA PRO A 218 -7.65 -19.37 -13.82
C PRO A 218 -7.52 -20.48 -12.76
N ILE A 219 -6.58 -20.36 -11.81
CA ILE A 219 -6.26 -21.40 -10.82
C ILE A 219 -6.95 -21.11 -9.49
N SER A 220 -6.81 -19.87 -9.00
CA SER A 220 -7.27 -19.47 -7.66
C SER A 220 -8.27 -18.30 -7.68
N GLY A 221 -8.46 -17.63 -8.82
CA GLY A 221 -9.14 -16.33 -8.90
C GLY A 221 -8.26 -15.13 -8.54
N ALA A 222 -6.99 -15.38 -8.17
CA ALA A 222 -5.94 -14.40 -7.88
C ALA A 222 -6.42 -13.28 -6.94
N SER A 223 -6.81 -13.65 -5.73
CA SER A 223 -7.33 -12.71 -4.73
C SER A 223 -6.26 -11.71 -4.29
N MET A 224 -5.14 -12.22 -3.78
CA MET A 224 -4.08 -11.47 -3.11
C MET A 224 -4.52 -10.61 -1.91
N ASN A 225 -5.82 -10.55 -1.61
CA ASN A 225 -6.42 -9.52 -0.80
C ASN A 225 -7.65 -10.06 -0.05
N PRO A 226 -7.56 -10.25 1.29
CA PRO A 226 -8.69 -10.73 2.07
C PRO A 226 -9.95 -9.86 1.94
N ALA A 227 -9.84 -8.53 1.80
CA ALA A 227 -11.01 -7.68 1.60
C ALA A 227 -11.69 -7.94 0.25
N ARG A 228 -10.92 -8.16 -0.83
CA ARG A 228 -11.42 -8.54 -2.17
C ARG A 228 -12.20 -9.85 -2.18
N THR A 229 -11.94 -10.74 -1.23
CA THR A 229 -12.71 -11.98 -1.05
C THR A 229 -13.88 -11.80 -0.10
N ILE A 230 -13.66 -11.20 1.07
CA ILE A 230 -14.66 -11.10 2.14
C ILE A 230 -15.85 -10.25 1.71
N GLY A 231 -15.63 -9.09 1.07
CA GLY A 231 -16.73 -8.21 0.63
C GLY A 231 -17.72 -8.89 -0.30
N PRO A 232 -17.28 -9.47 -1.44
CA PRO A 232 -18.14 -10.26 -2.30
C PRO A 232 -18.76 -11.46 -1.59
N ALA A 233 -18.05 -12.15 -0.70
CA ALA A 233 -18.59 -13.29 0.04
C ALA A 233 -19.79 -12.90 0.92
N ILE A 234 -19.69 -11.76 1.64
CA ILE A 234 -20.78 -11.21 2.46
C ILE A 234 -22.02 -10.90 1.62
N ILE A 235 -21.84 -10.30 0.43
CA ILE A 235 -22.95 -9.82 -0.42
C ILE A 235 -23.54 -10.93 -1.31
N LEU A 236 -22.74 -11.90 -1.74
CA LEU A 236 -23.14 -12.97 -2.65
C LEU A 236 -23.45 -14.28 -1.92
N GLY A 237 -23.09 -14.42 -0.65
CA GLY A 237 -23.40 -15.60 0.17
C GLY A 237 -22.58 -16.84 -0.18
N ARG A 238 -21.40 -16.69 -0.80
CA ARG A 238 -20.53 -17.80 -1.19
C ARG A 238 -19.19 -17.74 -0.45
N TYR A 239 -18.94 -18.76 0.38
CA TYR A 239 -17.79 -18.85 1.28
C TYR A 239 -16.85 -20.04 0.96
N THR A 240 -17.02 -20.67 -0.21
CA THR A 240 -16.21 -21.83 -0.64
C THR A 240 -14.72 -21.50 -0.60
N GLY A 241 -13.94 -22.26 0.19
CA GLY A 241 -12.50 -22.07 0.33
C GLY A 241 -12.08 -20.71 0.93
N ILE A 242 -12.98 -19.97 1.61
CA ILE A 242 -12.69 -18.60 2.07
C ILE A 242 -11.41 -18.50 2.92
N TRP A 243 -11.13 -19.52 3.72
CA TRP A 243 -9.94 -19.58 4.57
C TRP A 243 -8.64 -19.51 3.76
N VAL A 244 -8.62 -20.04 2.53
CA VAL A 244 -7.50 -20.00 1.60
C VAL A 244 -7.10 -18.56 1.28
N TYR A 245 -8.11 -17.73 1.02
CA TYR A 245 -7.94 -16.32 0.64
C TYR A 245 -7.70 -15.38 1.83
N ILE A 246 -7.71 -15.92 3.05
CA ILE A 246 -7.27 -15.22 4.24
C ILE A 246 -5.84 -15.64 4.56
N ALA A 247 -5.61 -16.95 4.71
CA ALA A 247 -4.33 -17.52 5.10
C ALA A 247 -3.24 -17.30 4.03
N GLY A 248 -3.52 -17.68 2.77
CA GLY A 248 -2.57 -17.57 1.66
C GLY A 248 -2.04 -16.14 1.49
N PRO A 249 -2.93 -15.14 1.32
CA PRO A 249 -2.51 -13.76 1.20
C PRO A 249 -1.77 -13.22 2.43
N VAL A 250 -2.24 -13.50 3.65
CA VAL A 250 -1.56 -13.02 4.86
C VAL A 250 -0.14 -13.58 4.98
N PHE A 251 0.02 -14.90 4.84
CA PHE A 251 1.34 -15.52 4.94
C PHE A 251 2.25 -15.12 3.79
N GLY A 252 1.72 -15.04 2.57
CA GLY A 252 2.46 -14.57 1.39
C GLY A 252 2.95 -13.14 1.55
N ALA A 253 2.06 -12.22 1.97
CA ALA A 253 2.42 -10.82 2.18
C ALA A 253 3.50 -10.66 3.26
N VAL A 254 3.33 -11.30 4.42
CA VAL A 254 4.33 -11.23 5.50
C VAL A 254 5.67 -11.78 5.01
N ALA A 255 5.69 -12.95 4.36
CA ALA A 255 6.92 -13.53 3.82
C ALA A 255 7.59 -12.62 2.78
N GLY A 256 6.82 -12.03 1.85
CA GLY A 256 7.32 -11.11 0.82
C GLY A 256 7.94 -9.85 1.40
N ALA A 257 7.30 -9.25 2.41
CA ALA A 257 7.81 -8.06 3.09
C ALA A 257 9.13 -8.33 3.84
N TRP A 258 9.20 -9.45 4.56
CA TRP A 258 10.42 -9.85 5.27
C TRP A 258 11.54 -10.25 4.31
N ALA A 259 11.24 -10.97 3.23
CA ALA A 259 12.22 -11.30 2.19
C ALA A 259 12.85 -10.04 1.59
N TYR A 260 12.05 -9.01 1.29
CA TYR A 260 12.60 -7.73 0.82
C TYR A 260 13.47 -7.05 1.88
N ASN A 261 13.02 -7.01 3.14
CA ASN A 261 13.81 -6.39 4.22
C ASN A 261 15.15 -7.13 4.46
N LEU A 262 15.23 -8.44 4.24
CA LEU A 262 16.47 -9.21 4.38
C LEU A 262 17.52 -8.87 3.31
N ILE A 263 17.10 -8.65 2.07
CA ILE A 263 18.01 -8.30 0.96
C ILE A 263 18.32 -6.79 0.88
N ARG A 264 17.57 -5.97 1.61
CA ARG A 264 17.74 -4.53 1.62
C ARG A 264 19.05 -4.16 2.32
N PHE A 265 20.07 -3.87 1.52
CA PHE A 265 21.29 -3.23 2.02
C PHE A 265 20.96 -1.93 2.73
N THR A 266 21.54 -1.77 3.93
CA THR A 266 21.45 -0.53 4.71
C THR A 266 22.80 0.17 4.61
N ASP A 267 22.86 1.33 3.96
CA ASP A 267 24.08 2.13 3.82
C ASP A 267 24.54 2.78 5.15
N LYS A 268 23.95 2.38 6.28
CA LYS A 268 24.37 2.89 7.58
C LYS A 268 25.74 2.30 7.92
N PRO A 269 26.77 3.13 8.15
CA PRO A 269 28.05 2.63 8.61
C PRO A 269 27.84 1.87 9.93
N LEU A 270 28.52 0.72 10.13
CA LEU A 270 28.45 -0.11 11.35
C LEU A 270 28.57 0.70 12.65
N ARG A 271 29.24 1.85 12.59
CA ARG A 271 29.31 2.87 13.64
C ARG A 271 27.95 3.30 14.21
N GLU A 272 26.95 3.58 13.37
CA GLU A 272 25.62 4.03 13.84
C GLU A 272 24.83 2.91 14.50
N ILE A 273 24.97 1.68 14.00
CA ILE A 273 24.33 0.49 14.59
C ILE A 273 24.94 0.21 15.97
N THR A 274 26.27 0.31 16.09
CA THR A 274 26.98 0.11 17.36
C THR A 274 26.64 1.20 18.39
N MET A 275 26.47 2.46 17.97
CA MET A 275 26.10 3.56 18.89
C MET A 275 24.70 3.42 19.49
N THR A 276 23.74 2.86 18.74
CA THR A 276 22.40 2.59 19.28
C THR A 276 22.44 1.50 20.35
N ALA A 277 23.27 0.46 20.14
CA ALA A 277 23.48 -0.60 21.13
C ALA A 277 24.26 -0.10 22.36
N SER A 278 25.21 0.83 22.21
CA SER A 278 25.95 1.39 23.33
C SER A 278 25.11 2.34 24.19
N PHE A 279 24.21 3.13 23.59
CA PHE A 279 23.27 3.98 24.34
C PHE A 279 22.33 3.13 25.20
N ILE A 280 21.79 2.03 24.67
CA ILE A 280 20.95 1.11 25.46
C ILE A 280 21.73 0.46 26.61
N ARG A 281 23.04 0.23 26.44
CA ARG A 281 23.91 -0.28 27.52
C ARG A 281 24.28 0.79 28.56
N SER A 282 24.42 2.06 28.19
CA SER A 282 24.72 3.12 29.18
C SER A 282 23.49 3.48 30.02
N THR A 283 22.28 3.44 29.43
CA THR A 283 21.03 3.72 30.18
C THR A 283 20.62 2.59 31.13
N ARG A 284 21.22 1.39 31.01
CA ARG A 284 21.05 0.30 31.99
C ARG A 284 22.07 0.34 33.13
N ARG A 285 23.00 1.31 33.12
CA ARG A 285 24.11 1.41 34.09
C ARG A 285 24.04 2.62 35.02
N ASN A 286 22.95 3.40 34.96
CA ASN A 286 22.57 4.42 35.93
C ASN A 286 21.20 4.06 36.53
#